data_AF-T1C0D6-F1
#
_entry.id   AF-T1C0D6-F1
#
_cell.length_a   1.000
_cell.length_b   1.000
_cell.length_c   1.000
_cell.angle_alpha   90.00
_cell.angle_beta   90.00
_cell.angle_gamma   90.00
#
_symmetry.space_group_name_H-M   'P 1'
#
loop_
_entity.id
_entity.type
_entity.pdbx_description
1 polymer ?
#
loop_
_entity_poly.entity_id
_entity_poly.type
_entity_poly.pdbx_seq_one_letter_code
_entity_poly.pdbx_strand_id
1 'polypeptide(L)'
;SKSHLQAGWESIGTITADNTAVDRYLRGVISRVDTASIARKNYRIAADPACGAAYYSTPAMLGMLGCRITAINAFPDGLFTARNPEPRPENLSVLLSTMKDGNHDLGVAHDGDADRATFVDENGDFVEGDRILSLIVKHHARKGDVIVTPVSTSDSIDDV
;
A
#
# COMPACT_ATOMS: atom_id res chain seq x y z
N SER A 1 9.57 -35.97 9.27
CA SER A 1 9.46 -35.60 10.69
C SER A 1 10.18 -34.27 10.88
N LYS A 2 9.49 -33.18 11.24
CA LYS A 2 10.17 -31.91 11.53
C LYS A 2 10.83 -32.05 12.92
N SER A 3 12.15 -32.02 12.99
CA SER A 3 12.87 -31.97 14.27
C SER A 3 12.75 -30.57 14.86
N HIS A 4 12.03 -30.44 15.97
CA HIS A 4 11.99 -29.19 16.72
C HIS A 4 13.16 -29.13 17.70
N LEU A 5 13.81 -27.97 17.81
CA LEU A 5 14.74 -27.71 18.90
C LEU A 5 13.90 -27.48 20.17
N GLN A 6 13.97 -28.40 21.11
CA GLN A 6 13.26 -28.29 22.38
C GLN A 6 14.13 -27.52 23.37
N ALA A 7 13.66 -26.35 23.81
CA ALA A 7 14.32 -25.59 24.87
C ALA A 7 13.98 -26.19 26.23
N GLY A 8 14.96 -26.22 27.14
CA GLY A 8 14.72 -26.52 28.55
C GLY A 8 13.93 -25.41 29.23
N TRP A 9 13.25 -25.74 30.34
CA TRP A 9 12.41 -24.78 31.09
C TRP A 9 13.22 -23.58 31.62
N GLU A 10 14.52 -23.77 31.82
CA GLU A 10 15.49 -22.75 32.24
C GLU A 10 15.78 -21.71 31.14
N SER A 11 15.41 -22.00 29.89
CA SER A 11 15.67 -21.14 28.72
C SER A 11 14.39 -20.47 28.18
N ILE A 12 13.32 -20.41 28.97
CA ILE A 12 12.09 -19.70 28.58
C ILE A 12 12.40 -18.21 28.44
N GLY A 13 12.18 -17.68 27.24
CA GLY A 13 12.39 -16.27 26.92
C GLY A 13 11.32 -15.33 27.49
N THR A 14 11.41 -14.06 27.13
CA THR A 14 10.43 -13.02 27.50
C THR A 14 9.74 -12.47 26.25
N ILE A 15 8.45 -12.15 26.37
CA ILE A 15 7.70 -11.45 25.33
C ILE A 15 7.63 -9.97 25.70
N THR A 16 7.99 -9.10 24.76
CA THR A 16 7.92 -7.64 24.91
C THR A 16 7.11 -7.05 23.77
N ALA A 17 6.23 -6.09 24.07
CA ALA A 17 5.53 -5.33 23.05
C ALA A 17 6.41 -4.21 22.49
N ASP A 18 6.42 -4.04 21.17
CA ASP A 18 7.06 -2.91 20.49
C ASP A 18 6.00 -2.02 19.83
N ASN A 19 5.62 -0.96 20.54
CA ASN A 19 4.62 0.00 20.06
C ASN A 19 5.20 1.04 19.08
N THR A 20 6.47 0.94 18.70
CA THR A 20 7.16 1.91 17.82
C THR A 20 7.39 1.37 16.41
N ALA A 21 7.05 0.11 16.14
CA ALA A 21 7.31 -0.54 14.86
C ALA A 21 6.66 0.21 13.68
N VAL A 22 5.39 0.62 13.83
CA VAL A 22 4.67 1.38 12.79
C VAL A 22 5.32 2.73 12.56
N ASP A 23 5.66 3.49 13.61
CA ASP A 23 6.32 4.79 13.46
C ASP A 23 7.67 4.69 12.75
N ARG A 24 8.46 3.66 13.04
CA ARG A 24 9.73 3.41 12.35
C ARG A 24 9.51 3.12 10.88
N TYR A 25 8.49 2.32 10.54
CA TYR A 25 8.10 2.04 9.17
C TYR A 25 7.70 3.32 8.42
N LEU A 26 6.78 4.11 9.00
CA LEU A 26 6.29 5.37 8.41
C LEU A 26 7.43 6.34 8.14
N ARG A 27 8.32 6.56 9.12
CA ARG A 27 9.49 7.43 8.95
C ARG A 27 10.42 6.94 7.85
N GLY A 28 10.62 5.62 7.76
CA GLY A 28 11.43 5.01 6.71
C GLY A 28 10.85 5.26 5.31
N VAL A 29 9.55 5.10 5.11
CA VAL A 29 8.93 5.34 3.80
C VAL A 29 8.97 6.84 3.47
N ILE A 30 8.57 7.70 4.40
CA ILE A 30 8.51 9.15 4.20
C ILE A 30 9.90 9.73 3.88
N SER A 31 10.99 9.19 4.46
CA SER A 31 12.34 9.68 4.19
C SER A 31 12.85 9.39 2.78
N ARG A 32 12.11 8.63 1.96
CA ARG A 32 12.49 8.25 0.59
C ARG A 32 11.83 9.12 -0.49
N VAL A 33 10.99 10.08 -0.10
CA VAL A 33 10.22 10.91 -1.04
C VAL A 33 10.41 12.40 -0.76
N ASP A 34 10.19 13.24 -1.78
CA ASP A 34 10.18 14.70 -1.63
C ASP A 34 8.88 15.16 -0.97
N THR A 35 8.88 15.18 0.35
CA THR A 35 7.72 15.57 1.17
C THR A 35 7.24 16.99 0.90
N ALA A 36 8.16 17.92 0.60
CA ALA A 36 7.83 19.31 0.34
C ALA A 36 7.13 19.50 -1.02
N SER A 37 7.54 18.73 -2.03
CA SER A 37 6.86 18.68 -3.32
C SER A 37 5.46 18.08 -3.20
N ILE A 38 5.31 16.95 -2.50
CA ILE A 38 4.01 16.29 -2.30
C ILE A 38 3.05 17.19 -1.52
N ALA A 39 3.49 17.76 -0.40
CA ALA A 39 2.64 18.61 0.43
C ALA A 39 2.14 19.86 -0.31
N ARG A 40 2.99 20.46 -1.17
CA ARG A 40 2.62 21.64 -1.98
C ARG A 40 1.52 21.33 -2.99
N LYS A 41 1.46 20.09 -3.49
CA LYS A 41 0.41 19.66 -4.42
C LYS A 41 -0.94 19.48 -3.71
N ASN A 42 -0.94 19.18 -2.41
CA ASN A 42 -2.16 19.04 -1.60
C ASN A 42 -3.15 18.06 -2.26
N TYR A 43 -2.63 16.88 -2.66
CA TYR A 43 -3.40 15.84 -3.33
C TYR A 43 -4.57 15.35 -2.46
N ARG A 44 -5.70 15.07 -3.10
CA ARG A 44 -6.88 14.44 -2.50
C ARG A 44 -6.84 12.94 -2.81
N ILE A 45 -6.67 12.11 -1.80
CA ILE A 45 -6.44 10.67 -1.96
C ILE A 45 -7.55 9.88 -1.27
N ALA A 46 -8.14 8.93 -1.99
CA ALA A 46 -9.02 7.93 -1.38
C ALA A 46 -8.18 6.69 -1.02
N ALA A 47 -8.24 6.25 0.23
CA ALA A 47 -7.44 5.12 0.72
C ALA A 47 -8.35 4.02 1.28
N ASP A 48 -8.27 2.82 0.71
CA ASP A 48 -9.02 1.62 1.12
C ASP A 48 -8.06 0.50 1.58
N PRO A 49 -7.76 0.40 2.89
CA PRO A 49 -6.90 -0.63 3.44
C PRO A 49 -7.64 -1.94 3.73
N ALA A 50 -8.86 -2.14 3.22
CA ALA A 50 -9.64 -3.38 3.34
C ALA A 50 -9.95 -3.85 4.76
N CYS A 51 -9.98 -2.97 5.76
CA CYS A 51 -9.99 -3.35 7.18
C CYS A 51 -8.75 -4.12 7.67
N GLY A 52 -7.70 -4.17 6.86
CA GLY A 52 -6.47 -4.93 7.09
C GLY A 52 -5.40 -4.18 7.87
N ALA A 53 -4.17 -4.67 7.80
CA ALA A 53 -3.02 -4.17 8.55
C ALA A 53 -2.72 -2.68 8.29
N ALA A 54 -3.01 -2.20 7.08
CA ALA A 54 -2.78 -0.80 6.70
C ALA A 54 -3.86 0.19 7.19
N TYR A 55 -4.86 -0.25 7.96
CA TYR A 55 -5.98 0.62 8.39
C TYR A 55 -5.52 1.94 9.02
N TYR A 56 -4.40 1.90 9.74
CA TYR A 56 -3.78 3.08 10.35
C TYR A 56 -2.61 3.63 9.52
N SER A 57 -1.69 2.77 9.06
CA SER A 57 -0.42 3.22 8.50
C SER A 57 -0.58 4.04 7.21
N THR A 58 -1.42 3.60 6.27
CA THR A 58 -1.56 4.30 4.99
C THR A 58 -2.22 5.68 5.15
N PRO A 59 -3.38 5.81 5.84
CA PRO A 59 -3.95 7.14 6.11
C PRO A 59 -3.00 8.04 6.90
N ALA A 60 -2.32 7.54 7.93
CA ALA A 60 -1.38 8.32 8.71
C ALA A 60 -0.21 8.83 7.85
N MET A 61 0.40 7.95 7.04
CA MET A 61 1.50 8.30 6.14
C MET A 61 1.11 9.42 5.17
N LEU A 62 -0.02 9.27 4.49
CA LEU A 62 -0.51 10.26 3.53
C LEU A 62 -0.79 11.61 4.21
N GLY A 63 -1.25 11.58 5.47
CA GLY A 63 -1.53 12.79 6.24
C GLY A 63 -0.24 13.52 6.59
N MET A 64 0.80 12.77 6.98
CA MET A 64 2.14 13.32 7.21
C MET A 64 2.78 13.89 5.94
N LEU A 65 2.39 13.39 4.75
CA LEU A 65 2.82 13.93 3.45
C LEU A 65 2.03 15.17 3.00
N GLY A 66 1.05 15.63 3.79
CA GLY A 66 0.24 16.82 3.48
C GLY A 66 -0.90 16.57 2.50
N CYS A 67 -1.32 15.31 2.31
CA CYS A 67 -2.47 14.97 1.47
C CYS A 67 -3.79 15.09 2.25
N ARG A 68 -4.88 15.34 1.52
CA ARG A 68 -6.26 15.28 2.03
C ARG A 68 -6.81 13.89 1.79
N ILE A 69 -7.27 13.21 2.84
CA ILE A 69 -7.58 11.78 2.76
C ILE A 69 -9.07 11.53 2.96
N THR A 70 -9.64 10.70 2.08
CA THR A 70 -10.90 9.99 2.34
C THR A 70 -10.56 8.54 2.65
N ALA A 71 -10.68 8.16 3.91
CA ALA A 71 -10.41 6.80 4.36
C ALA A 71 -11.67 5.94 4.20
N ILE A 72 -11.57 4.86 3.44
CA ILE A 72 -12.60 3.87 3.18
C ILE A 72 -12.17 2.61 3.91
N ASN A 73 -13.05 1.91 4.64
CA ASN A 73 -12.70 0.64 5.31
C ASN A 73 -11.45 0.71 6.22
N ALA A 74 -11.18 1.87 6.84
CA ALA A 74 -9.98 2.12 7.64
C ALA A 74 -10.19 1.85 9.14
N PHE A 75 -10.69 0.66 9.46
CA PHE A 75 -10.81 0.15 10.82
C PHE A 75 -10.41 -1.32 10.85
N PRO A 76 -9.79 -1.83 11.92
CA PRO A 76 -9.33 -3.21 11.95
C PRO A 76 -10.52 -4.17 12.09
N ASP A 77 -10.68 -5.07 11.12
CA ASP A 77 -11.67 -6.15 11.16
C ASP A 77 -11.12 -7.40 10.44
N GLY A 78 -10.69 -8.39 11.23
CA GLY A 78 -10.14 -9.64 10.71
C GLY A 78 -11.16 -10.56 10.03
N LEU A 79 -12.46 -10.22 10.08
CA LEU A 79 -13.50 -10.91 9.31
C LEU A 79 -13.71 -10.29 7.93
N PHE A 80 -13.05 -9.16 7.63
CA PHE A 80 -13.13 -8.47 6.34
C PHE A 80 -14.58 -8.20 5.89
N THR A 81 -15.41 -7.71 6.81
CA THR A 81 -16.86 -7.55 6.55
C THR A 81 -17.18 -6.51 5.48
N ALA A 82 -16.28 -5.56 5.22
CA ALA A 82 -16.50 -4.49 4.25
C ALA A 82 -16.35 -4.93 2.78
N ARG A 83 -15.33 -5.77 2.49
CA ARG A 83 -15.08 -6.38 1.18
C ARG A 83 -14.07 -7.52 1.32
N ASN A 84 -14.01 -8.40 0.31
CA ASN A 84 -12.88 -9.32 0.19
C ASN A 84 -11.56 -8.51 0.15
N PRO A 85 -10.55 -8.86 0.97
CA PRO A 85 -9.32 -8.07 1.07
C PRO A 85 -8.53 -8.03 -0.23
N GLU A 86 -8.66 -9.03 -1.11
CA GLU A 86 -8.01 -9.06 -2.41
C GLU A 86 -8.39 -7.82 -3.27
N PRO A 87 -7.45 -6.92 -3.61
CA PRO A 87 -7.75 -5.59 -4.17
C PRO A 87 -7.91 -5.64 -5.70
N ARG A 88 -8.85 -6.45 -6.15
CA ARG A 88 -9.25 -6.60 -7.56
C ARG A 88 -10.42 -5.67 -7.89
N PRO A 89 -10.58 -5.23 -9.16
CA PRO A 89 -11.63 -4.31 -9.56
C PRO A 89 -13.04 -4.68 -9.05
N GLU A 90 -13.39 -5.97 -9.09
CA GLU A 90 -14.68 -6.50 -8.60
C GLU A 90 -14.93 -6.27 -7.10
N ASN A 91 -13.88 -6.15 -6.29
CA ASN A 91 -13.97 -5.91 -4.85
C ASN A 91 -13.88 -4.42 -4.48
N LEU A 92 -13.52 -3.55 -5.42
CA LEU A 92 -13.21 -2.13 -5.17
C LEU A 92 -14.36 -1.19 -5.50
N SER A 93 -15.60 -1.68 -5.55
CA SER A 93 -16.78 -0.90 -5.97
C SER A 93 -16.92 0.44 -5.27
N VAL A 94 -16.72 0.48 -3.94
CA VAL A 94 -16.81 1.71 -3.13
C VAL A 94 -15.66 2.69 -3.44
N LEU A 95 -14.44 2.18 -3.64
CA LEU A 95 -13.31 3.02 -4.01
C LEU A 95 -13.50 3.59 -5.42
N LEU A 96 -13.88 2.75 -6.39
CA LEU A 96 -14.13 3.17 -7.77
C LEU A 96 -15.24 4.21 -7.84
N SER A 97 -16.34 4.05 -7.10
CA SER A 97 -17.41 5.07 -7.05
C SER A 97 -16.93 6.37 -6.41
N THR A 98 -16.16 6.28 -5.32
CA THR A 98 -15.60 7.46 -4.63
C THR A 98 -14.71 8.27 -5.58
N MET A 99 -13.90 7.60 -6.40
CA MET A 99 -13.04 8.26 -7.39
C MET A 99 -13.86 8.91 -8.51
N LYS A 100 -14.92 8.25 -8.99
CA LYS A 100 -15.80 8.78 -10.06
C LYS A 100 -16.55 10.06 -9.69
N ASP A 101 -16.71 10.34 -8.40
CA ASP A 101 -17.32 11.59 -7.93
C ASP A 101 -16.44 12.84 -8.24
N GLY A 102 -15.22 12.65 -8.76
CA GLY A 102 -14.37 13.71 -9.32
C GLY A 102 -13.67 14.58 -8.27
N ASN A 103 -13.67 14.15 -7.01
CA ASN A 103 -13.12 14.91 -5.89
C ASN A 103 -11.74 14.43 -5.42
N HIS A 104 -11.17 13.43 -6.08
CA HIS A 104 -9.92 12.78 -5.70
C HIS A 104 -8.98 12.70 -6.89
N ASP A 105 -7.69 12.83 -6.61
CA ASP A 105 -6.63 12.85 -7.61
C ASP A 105 -5.95 11.46 -7.74
N LEU A 106 -6.12 10.59 -6.73
CA LEU A 106 -5.62 9.21 -6.73
C LEU A 106 -6.40 8.35 -5.73
N GLY A 107 -6.73 7.12 -6.12
CA GLY A 107 -7.22 6.07 -5.23
C GLY A 107 -6.13 5.05 -4.96
N VAL A 108 -6.05 4.55 -3.73
CA VAL A 108 -5.15 3.44 -3.35
C VAL A 108 -5.93 2.39 -2.55
N ALA A 109 -5.75 1.11 -2.90
CA ALA A 109 -6.30 -0.02 -2.18
C ALA A 109 -5.19 -0.99 -1.76
N HIS A 110 -5.35 -1.61 -0.59
CA HIS A 110 -4.47 -2.68 -0.10
C HIS A 110 -5.21 -4.01 0.02
N ASP A 111 -4.42 -5.08 0.12
CA ASP A 111 -4.85 -6.36 0.66
C ASP A 111 -4.71 -6.44 2.18
N GLY A 112 -5.03 -7.62 2.74
CA GLY A 112 -5.27 -7.79 4.17
C GLY A 112 -4.07 -7.50 5.06
N ASP A 113 -2.86 -7.88 4.66
CA ASP A 113 -1.60 -7.58 5.34
C ASP A 113 -0.83 -6.41 4.71
N ALA A 114 -1.35 -5.87 3.61
CA ALA A 114 -0.90 -4.65 2.94
C ALA A 114 0.52 -4.71 2.36
N ASP A 115 0.96 -5.89 1.91
CA ASP A 115 2.17 -6.03 1.10
C ASP A 115 1.93 -5.66 -0.37
N ARG A 116 0.66 -5.61 -0.81
CA ARG A 116 0.25 -5.12 -2.13
C ARG A 116 -0.49 -3.78 -2.04
N ALA A 117 -0.33 -2.99 -3.11
CA ALA A 117 -1.09 -1.76 -3.33
C ALA A 117 -1.55 -1.72 -4.79
N THR A 118 -2.84 -1.42 -5.02
CA THR A 118 -3.41 -1.15 -6.34
C THR A 118 -3.95 0.27 -6.38
N PHE A 119 -4.07 0.82 -7.59
CA PHE A 119 -4.37 2.23 -7.78
C PHE A 119 -5.57 2.43 -8.69
N VAL A 120 -6.28 3.53 -8.45
CA VAL A 120 -7.40 4.00 -9.25
C VAL A 120 -7.09 5.45 -9.65
N ASP A 121 -7.25 5.78 -10.92
CA ASP A 121 -6.99 7.13 -11.42
C ASP A 121 -8.12 8.13 -11.07
N GLU A 122 -7.93 9.39 -11.44
CA GLU A 122 -8.90 10.47 -11.17
C GLU A 122 -10.23 10.31 -11.92
N ASN A 123 -10.30 9.45 -12.94
CA ASN A 123 -11.53 9.13 -13.69
C ASN A 123 -12.28 7.96 -13.05
N GLY A 124 -11.70 7.33 -12.03
CA GLY A 124 -12.24 6.15 -11.37
C GLY A 124 -12.00 4.86 -12.15
N ASP A 125 -10.97 4.83 -12.98
CA ASP A 125 -10.52 3.63 -13.70
C ASP A 125 -9.41 2.92 -12.93
N PHE A 126 -9.52 1.60 -12.84
CA PHE A 126 -8.49 0.77 -12.20
C PHE A 126 -7.21 0.77 -13.03
N VAL A 127 -6.08 0.98 -12.37
CA VAL A 127 -4.76 0.97 -13.02
C VAL A 127 -4.09 -0.36 -12.81
N GLU A 128 -3.83 -1.07 -13.91
CA GLU A 128 -3.13 -2.34 -13.91
C GLU A 128 -1.74 -2.25 -13.26
N GLY A 129 -1.40 -3.25 -12.45
CA GLY A 129 -0.15 -3.26 -11.66
C GLY A 129 1.11 -3.11 -12.50
N ASP A 130 1.16 -3.73 -13.68
CA ASP A 130 2.30 -3.62 -14.60
C ASP A 130 2.52 -2.18 -15.08
N ARG A 131 1.44 -1.40 -15.29
CA ARG A 131 1.58 0.02 -15.65
C ARG A 131 2.20 0.83 -14.52
N ILE A 132 1.81 0.53 -13.28
CA ILE A 132 2.38 1.16 -12.09
C ILE A 132 3.87 0.79 -11.96
N LEU A 133 4.21 -0.48 -12.17
CA LEU A 133 5.60 -0.94 -12.17
C LEU A 133 6.42 -0.19 -13.21
N SER A 134 5.93 -0.07 -14.45
CA SER A 134 6.62 0.68 -15.52
C SER A 134 6.80 2.16 -15.16
N LEU A 135 5.82 2.79 -14.51
CA LEU A 135 5.94 4.17 -14.03
C LEU A 135 7.01 4.32 -12.94
N ILE A 136 7.06 3.38 -11.98
CA ILE A 136 8.06 3.38 -10.90
C ILE A 136 9.46 3.18 -11.50
N VAL A 137 9.62 2.22 -12.40
CA VAL A 137 10.89 1.96 -13.09
C VAL A 137 11.35 3.19 -13.84
N LYS A 138 10.50 3.77 -14.68
CA LYS A 138 10.83 4.98 -15.44
C LYS A 138 11.24 6.16 -14.54
N HIS A 139 10.68 6.24 -13.32
CA HIS A 139 10.97 7.31 -12.39
C HIS A 139 12.23 7.07 -11.54
N HIS A 140 12.55 5.82 -11.19
CA HIS A 140 13.62 5.49 -10.24
C HIS A 140 14.83 4.79 -10.84
N ALA A 141 14.61 3.92 -11.84
CA ALA A 141 15.69 3.15 -12.44
C ALA A 141 16.62 4.06 -13.24
N ARG A 142 17.91 3.73 -13.20
CA ARG A 142 18.96 4.40 -13.95
C ARG A 142 19.57 3.43 -14.94
N LYS A 143 20.26 3.99 -15.94
CA LYS A 143 21.00 3.18 -16.90
C LYS A 143 22.00 2.26 -16.17
N GLY A 144 21.83 0.95 -16.35
CA GLY A 144 22.68 -0.08 -15.74
C GLY A 144 22.08 -0.76 -14.52
N ASP A 145 20.92 -0.29 -14.01
CA ASP A 145 20.18 -1.02 -12.98
C ASP A 145 19.57 -2.31 -13.56
N VAL A 146 19.35 -3.30 -12.69
CA VAL A 146 18.74 -4.58 -13.04
C VAL A 146 17.37 -4.68 -12.39
N ILE A 147 16.35 -4.94 -13.20
CA ILE A 147 14.96 -5.10 -12.77
C ILE A 147 14.63 -6.59 -12.82
N VAL A 148 14.09 -7.12 -11.72
CA VAL A 148 13.69 -8.53 -11.62
C VAL A 148 12.18 -8.59 -11.50
N THR A 149 11.54 -9.29 -12.43
CA THR A 149 10.08 -9.44 -12.47
C THR A 149 9.69 -10.88 -12.80
N PRO A 150 8.50 -11.37 -12.39
CA PRO A 150 8.00 -12.67 -12.83
C PRO A 150 7.77 -12.72 -14.34
N VAL A 151 7.80 -13.91 -14.92
CA VAL A 151 7.49 -14.14 -16.36
C VAL A 151 6.06 -13.76 -16.76
N SER A 152 5.19 -13.46 -15.80
CA SER A 152 3.79 -13.05 -16.03
C SER A 152 3.62 -11.54 -16.18
N THR A 153 4.67 -10.74 -15.97
CA THR A 153 4.63 -9.29 -16.15
C THR A 153 4.61 -8.93 -17.62
N SER A 154 3.80 -7.94 -17.99
CA SER A 154 3.71 -7.40 -19.34
C SER A 154 5.06 -6.91 -19.87
N ASP A 155 5.30 -7.16 -21.17
CA ASP A 155 6.43 -6.62 -21.96
C ASP A 155 6.51 -5.08 -21.95
N SER A 156 5.47 -4.37 -21.51
CA SER A 156 5.51 -2.91 -21.32
C SER A 156 6.58 -2.43 -20.33
N ILE A 157 7.19 -3.35 -19.56
CA ILE A 157 8.35 -3.09 -18.71
C ILE A 157 9.66 -3.00 -19.49
N ASP A 158 9.76 -3.63 -20.67
CA ASP A 158 10.97 -3.60 -21.51
C ASP A 158 11.09 -2.28 -22.29
N ASP A 159 9.98 -1.55 -22.40
CA ASP A 159 9.88 -0.28 -23.12
C ASP A 159 10.23 0.96 -22.27
N VAL A 160 10.48 0.80 -20.95
CA VAL A 160 10.74 1.92 -20.01
C VAL A 160 12.20 2.12 -19.61
#